data_AF-A0A3A8E7B5-F1
#
_entry.id   AF-A0A3A8E7B5-F1
#
_cell.length_a   1.000
_cell.length_b   1.000
_cell.length_c   1.000
_cell.angle_alpha   90.00
_cell.angle_beta   90.00
_cell.angle_gamma   90.00
#
_symmetry.space_group_name_H-M   'P 1'
#
loop_
_entity.id
_entity.type
_entity.pdbx_description
1 polymer ?
#
loop_
_entity_poly.entity_id
_entity_poly.type
_entity_poly.pdbx_seq_one_letter_code
_entity_poly.pdbx_strand_id
1 'polypeptide(L)'
;MSKIIQAVNSMISNSKLITNVLASTSKEYFFLYNQKYKWSMRKVNLDEYSLWFYPGTQSLDELVNTLDHEWEYVQMIHYSSKDLATKESLDSFKELFTILEEKVFGMDSVLDDIISDLPF
;
A
#
# COMPACT_ATOMS: atom_id res chain seq x y z
N MET A 1 20.35 -3.44 5.64
CA MET A 1 18.91 -3.33 5.34
C MET A 1 18.53 -1.84 5.25
N SER A 2 17.95 -1.40 4.14
CA SER A 2 17.57 0.02 3.95
C SER A 2 16.45 0.43 4.92
N LYS A 3 16.39 1.73 5.31
CA LYS A 3 15.35 2.25 6.21
C LYS A 3 13.94 2.07 5.65
N ILE A 4 13.77 2.19 4.33
CA ILE A 4 12.46 1.98 3.69
C ILE A 4 12.01 0.53 3.81
N ILE A 5 12.93 -0.44 3.67
CA ILE A 5 12.61 -1.86 3.85
C ILE A 5 12.22 -2.16 5.29
N GLN A 6 12.93 -1.58 6.26
CA GLN A 6 12.55 -1.69 7.67
C GLN A 6 11.15 -1.08 7.93
N ALA A 7 10.82 0.03 7.29
CA ALA A 7 9.49 0.65 7.41
C ALA A 7 8.40 -0.23 6.78
N VAL A 8 8.61 -0.76 5.57
CA VAL A 8 7.67 -1.68 4.91
C VAL A 8 7.45 -2.94 5.75
N ASN A 9 8.53 -3.55 6.24
CA ASN A 9 8.44 -4.72 7.13
C ASN A 9 7.67 -4.39 8.44
N SER A 10 7.82 -3.16 8.96
CA SER A 10 7.04 -2.69 10.10
C SER A 10 5.55 -2.53 9.76
N MET A 11 5.21 -2.01 8.57
CA MET A 11 3.82 -1.89 8.12
C MET A 11 3.15 -3.26 7.96
N ILE A 12 3.86 -4.22 7.37
CA ILE A 12 3.40 -5.61 7.21
C ILE A 12 3.14 -6.24 8.59
N SER A 13 4.15 -6.20 9.47
CA SER A 13 4.07 -6.79 10.81
C SER A 13 2.98 -6.18 11.68
N ASN A 14 2.56 -4.94 11.36
CA ASN A 14 1.54 -4.20 12.09
C ASN A 14 0.40 -3.81 11.14
N SER A 15 -0.05 -4.73 10.29
CA SER A 15 -1.06 -4.47 9.25
C SER A 15 -2.38 -3.89 9.78
N LYS A 16 -2.70 -4.08 11.06
CA LYS A 16 -3.84 -3.44 11.75
C LYS A 16 -3.76 -1.92 11.82
N LEU A 17 -2.55 -1.35 11.70
CA LEU A 17 -2.31 0.10 11.63
C LEU A 17 -2.51 0.65 10.21
N ILE A 18 -2.66 -0.22 9.21
CA ILE A 18 -3.06 0.16 7.85
C ILE A 18 -4.57 0.35 7.86
N THR A 19 -5.00 1.57 7.60
CA THR A 19 -6.39 2.02 7.71
C THR A 19 -6.77 2.85 6.48
N ASN A 20 -8.07 3.03 6.25
CA ASN A 20 -8.63 3.82 5.16
C ASN A 20 -7.99 3.44 3.81
N VAL A 21 -8.01 2.16 3.47
CA VAL A 21 -7.45 1.70 2.19
C VAL A 21 -8.46 2.00 1.08
N LEU A 22 -8.03 2.80 0.10
CA LEU A 22 -8.84 3.25 -1.04
C LEU A 22 -8.18 2.78 -2.33
N ALA A 23 -8.96 2.25 -3.27
CA ALA A 23 -8.47 1.87 -4.58
C ALA A 23 -8.75 2.97 -5.61
N SER A 24 -7.76 3.29 -6.43
CA SER A 24 -7.97 4.05 -7.66
C SER A 24 -8.44 3.13 -8.79
N THR A 25 -8.90 3.73 -9.88
CA THR A 25 -9.23 3.02 -11.13
C THR A 25 -8.01 2.34 -11.79
N SER A 26 -6.77 2.72 -11.40
CA SER A 26 -5.51 2.25 -11.98
C SER A 26 -4.83 1.13 -11.18
N LYS A 27 -5.55 0.45 -10.28
CA LYS A 27 -5.00 -0.56 -9.33
C LYS A 27 -3.88 0.01 -8.46
N GLU A 28 -4.00 1.28 -8.11
CA GLU A 28 -3.19 1.92 -7.09
C GLU A 28 -3.98 1.98 -5.80
N TYR A 29 -3.35 1.56 -4.70
CA TYR A 29 -3.97 1.49 -3.39
C TYR A 29 -3.40 2.59 -2.52
N PHE A 30 -4.26 3.51 -2.10
CA PHE A 30 -3.97 4.59 -1.17
C PHE A 30 -4.34 4.16 0.24
N PHE A 31 -3.54 4.51 1.24
CA PHE A 31 -3.80 4.11 2.62
C PHE A 31 -3.19 5.06 3.64
N LEU A 32 -3.71 4.99 4.86
CA LEU A 32 -3.11 5.60 6.04
C LEU A 32 -2.36 4.54 6.85
N TYR A 33 -1.13 4.84 7.23
CA TYR A 33 -0.42 4.10 8.27
C TYR A 33 -0.46 4.86 9.60
N ASN A 34 -0.89 4.16 10.65
CA ASN A 34 -1.01 4.70 12.01
C ASN A 34 -1.86 5.98 12.07
N GLN A 35 -2.93 6.03 11.25
CA GLN A 35 -3.87 7.15 11.12
C GLN A 35 -3.22 8.51 10.78
N LYS A 36 -1.96 8.51 10.34
CA LYS A 36 -1.15 9.74 10.21
C LYS A 36 -0.45 9.85 8.87
N TYR A 37 0.20 8.78 8.43
CA TYR A 37 1.07 8.83 7.27
C TYR A 37 0.32 8.36 6.04
N LYS A 38 0.28 9.20 5.00
CA LYS A 38 -0.40 8.90 3.74
C LYS A 38 0.57 8.24 2.77
N TRP A 39 0.13 7.13 2.22
CA TRP A 39 0.90 6.34 1.27
C TRP A 39 0.03 5.91 0.11
N SER A 40 0.66 5.62 -1.02
CA SER A 40 0.04 4.82 -2.07
C SER A 40 1.01 3.78 -2.58
N MET A 41 0.48 2.69 -3.12
CA MET A 41 1.27 1.64 -3.72
C MET A 41 0.65 1.17 -5.03
N ARG A 42 1.50 0.98 -6.04
CA ARG A 42 1.09 0.46 -7.35
C ARG A 42 2.04 -0.63 -7.79
N LYS A 43 1.46 -1.69 -8.34
CA LYS A 43 2.20 -2.69 -9.10
C LYS A 43 2.43 -2.17 -10.51
N VAL A 44 3.70 -1.98 -10.89
CA VAL A 44 4.10 -1.46 -12.21
C VAL A 44 4.14 -2.60 -13.23
N ASN A 45 4.76 -3.72 -12.86
CA ASN A 45 4.80 -4.95 -13.65
C ASN A 45 4.96 -6.17 -12.71
N LEU A 46 5.31 -7.34 -13.25
CA LEU A 46 5.44 -8.59 -12.46
C LEU A 46 6.44 -8.46 -11.31
N ASP A 47 7.57 -7.77 -11.53
CA ASP A 47 8.72 -7.72 -10.62
C ASP A 47 9.02 -6.29 -10.13
N GLU A 48 8.06 -5.38 -10.27
CA GLU A 48 8.24 -3.98 -9.93
C GLU A 48 7.02 -3.40 -9.22
N TYR A 49 7.27 -2.86 -8.05
CA TYR A 49 6.31 -2.16 -7.22
C TYR A 49 6.84 -0.77 -6.91
N SER A 50 5.93 0.20 -6.89
CA SER A 50 6.21 1.57 -6.51
C SER A 50 5.41 1.92 -5.27
N LEU A 51 6.06 2.61 -4.34
CA LEU A 51 5.49 3.09 -3.08
C LEU A 51 5.75 4.60 -3.00
N TRP A 52 4.69 5.38 -2.76
CA TRP A 52 4.76 6.83 -2.60
C TRP A 52 4.37 7.24 -1.19
N PHE A 53 5.09 8.21 -0.65
CA PHE A 53 4.77 8.89 0.60
C PHE A 53 4.34 10.32 0.31
N TYR A 54 3.27 10.77 0.96
CA TYR A 54 2.70 12.11 0.76
C TYR A 54 2.81 12.96 2.03
N PRO A 55 3.84 13.83 2.16
CA PRO A 55 4.00 14.74 3.30
C PRO A 55 3.07 15.95 3.27
N GLY A 56 2.41 16.22 2.14
CA GLY A 56 1.56 17.40 1.96
C GLY A 56 0.30 17.39 2.83
N THR A 57 -0.55 18.41 2.69
CA THR A 57 -1.77 18.57 3.48
C THR A 57 -2.99 17.88 2.88
N GLN A 58 -2.91 17.40 1.64
CA GLN A 58 -4.00 16.74 0.92
C GLN A 58 -4.52 15.53 1.70
N SER A 59 -5.83 15.41 1.83
CA SER A 59 -6.50 14.21 2.33
C SER A 59 -6.27 13.02 1.41
N LEU A 60 -6.55 11.81 1.92
CA LEU A 60 -6.42 10.59 1.12
C LEU A 60 -7.43 10.58 -0.05
N ASP A 61 -8.65 11.07 0.18
CA ASP A 61 -9.68 11.22 -0.85
C ASP A 61 -9.26 12.17 -1.98
N GLU A 62 -8.62 13.30 -1.65
CA GLU A 62 -8.08 14.21 -2.67
C GLU A 62 -6.97 13.53 -3.49
N LEU A 63 -6.10 12.75 -2.85
CA LEU A 63 -5.01 12.02 -3.53
C LEU A 63 -5.54 10.94 -4.48
N VAL A 64 -6.55 10.17 -4.08
CA VAL A 64 -7.17 9.13 -4.92
C VAL A 64 -7.81 9.71 -6.18
N ASN A 65 -8.37 10.91 -6.07
CA ASN A 65 -9.07 11.59 -7.16
C ASN A 65 -8.19 12.58 -7.94
N THR A 66 -6.89 12.62 -7.66
CA THR A 66 -5.94 13.52 -8.34
C THR A 66 -5.83 13.15 -9.81
N LEU A 67 -6.00 14.13 -10.70
CA LEU A 67 -5.87 13.93 -12.15
C LEU A 67 -4.39 13.88 -12.56
N ASP A 68 -4.11 13.22 -13.68
CA ASP A 68 -2.73 12.96 -14.15
C ASP A 68 -1.83 14.22 -14.21
N HIS A 69 -2.40 15.36 -14.60
CA HIS A 69 -1.66 16.64 -14.72
C HIS A 69 -1.48 17.38 -13.39
N GLU A 70 -2.21 16.99 -12.34
CA GLU A 70 -2.16 17.64 -11.02
C GLU A 70 -1.05 17.06 -10.13
N TRP A 71 -0.55 15.86 -10.47
CA TRP A 71 0.54 15.21 -9.73
C TRP A 71 1.82 16.03 -9.68
N GLU A 72 2.05 16.93 -10.63
CA GLU A 72 3.21 17.85 -10.62
C GLU A 72 3.22 18.78 -9.38
N TYR A 73 2.06 19.04 -8.79
CA TYR A 73 1.90 19.91 -7.62
C TYR A 73 1.83 19.13 -6.30
N VAL A 74 1.78 17.80 -6.36
CA VAL A 74 1.71 16.95 -5.18
C VAL A 74 3.12 16.65 -4.68
N GLN A 75 3.42 17.12 -3.48
CA GLN A 75 4.67 16.76 -2.81
C GLN A 75 4.63 15.26 -2.48
N MET A 76 5.61 14.51 -2.99
CA MET A 76 5.71 13.08 -2.77
C MET A 76 7.16 12.59 -2.77
N ILE A 77 7.40 11.49 -2.07
CA ILE A 77 8.65 10.74 -2.13
C ILE A 77 8.34 9.36 -2.70
N HIS A 78 9.08 8.96 -3.73
CA HIS A 78 8.89 7.68 -4.44
C HIS A 78 9.99 6.69 -4.08
N TYR A 79 9.60 5.44 -3.89
CA TYR A 79 10.48 4.29 -3.76
C TYR A 79 10.05 3.19 -4.73
N SER A 80 10.98 2.68 -5.52
CA SER A 80 10.76 1.50 -6.36
C SER A 80 11.48 0.28 -5.80
N SER A 81 10.80 -0.87 -5.81
CA SER A 81 11.43 -2.16 -5.48
C SER A 81 12.62 -2.46 -6.41
N LYS A 82 12.56 -1.97 -7.65
CA LYS A 82 13.62 -2.09 -8.66
C LYS A 82 14.87 -1.31 -8.30
N ASP A 83 14.72 -0.07 -7.82
CA ASP A 83 15.86 0.79 -7.45
C ASP A 83 16.61 0.24 -6.23
N LEU A 84 15.88 -0.45 -5.34
CA LEU A 84 16.48 -1.10 -4.18
C LEU A 84 17.22 -2.39 -4.53
N ALA A 85 16.92 -2.99 -5.70
CA ALA A 85 17.65 -4.09 -6.33
C ALA A 85 18.02 -5.29 -5.43
N THR A 86 17.16 -5.63 -4.45
CA THR A 86 17.33 -6.84 -3.63
C THR A 86 16.08 -7.71 -3.65
N LYS A 87 16.26 -9.01 -3.51
CA LYS A 87 15.16 -9.97 -3.39
C LYS A 87 14.25 -9.65 -2.19
N GLU A 88 14.86 -9.30 -1.06
CA GLU A 88 14.14 -8.87 0.15
C GLU A 88 13.21 -7.69 -0.16
N SER A 89 13.71 -6.65 -0.85
CA SER A 89 12.88 -5.51 -1.23
C SER A 89 11.67 -5.88 -2.06
N LEU A 90 11.85 -6.77 -3.05
CA LEU A 90 10.75 -7.22 -3.91
C LEU A 90 9.72 -8.02 -3.13
N ASP A 91 10.18 -8.97 -2.30
CA ASP A 91 9.32 -9.83 -1.49
C ASP A 91 8.50 -8.99 -0.49
N SER A 92 9.14 -8.06 0.23
CA SER A 92 8.46 -7.14 1.17
C SER A 92 7.44 -6.24 0.46
N PHE A 93 7.77 -5.66 -0.69
CA PHE A 93 6.82 -4.82 -1.42
C PHE A 93 5.63 -5.64 -1.92
N LYS A 94 5.89 -6.84 -2.44
CA LYS A 94 4.82 -7.75 -2.90
C LYS A 94 3.87 -8.12 -1.76
N GLU A 95 4.42 -8.47 -0.59
CA GLU A 95 3.62 -8.82 0.59
C GLU A 95 2.75 -7.64 1.05
N LEU A 96 3.32 -6.44 1.15
CA LEU A 96 2.54 -5.24 1.49
C LEU A 96 1.43 -4.98 0.46
N PHE A 97 1.71 -5.13 -0.84
CA PHE A 97 0.72 -4.95 -1.89
C PHE A 97 -0.46 -5.93 -1.75
N THR A 98 -0.17 -7.20 -1.47
CA THR A 98 -1.21 -8.22 -1.22
C THR A 98 -2.09 -7.83 -0.03
N ILE A 99 -1.50 -7.39 1.08
CA ILE A 99 -2.25 -6.94 2.27
C ILE A 99 -3.18 -5.77 1.93
N LEU A 100 -2.72 -4.81 1.11
CA LEU A 100 -3.54 -3.68 0.68
C LEU A 100 -4.71 -4.14 -0.19
N GLU A 101 -4.46 -5.05 -1.12
CA GLU A 101 -5.48 -5.63 -1.99
C GLU A 101 -6.54 -6.38 -1.19
N GLU A 102 -6.13 -7.25 -0.27
CA GLU A 102 -7.02 -7.99 0.64
C GLU A 102 -7.90 -7.04 1.46
N LYS A 103 -7.33 -5.95 1.98
CA LYS A 103 -8.08 -4.94 2.76
C LYS A 103 -9.09 -4.19 1.92
N VAL A 104 -8.76 -3.81 0.69
CA VAL A 104 -9.71 -3.13 -0.22
C VAL A 104 -10.92 -4.00 -0.52
N PHE A 105 -10.69 -5.29 -0.75
CA PHE A 105 -11.77 -6.23 -1.11
C PHE A 105 -12.49 -6.82 0.11
N GLY A 106 -12.13 -6.43 1.33
CA GLY A 106 -12.72 -6.98 2.55
C GLY A 106 -12.47 -8.47 2.71
N MET A 107 -11.32 -8.95 2.23
CA MET A 107 -11.00 -10.38 2.18
C MET A 107 -10.90 -10.99 3.58
N ASP A 108 -10.49 -10.22 4.59
CA ASP A 108 -10.49 -10.64 6.00
C ASP A 108 -11.88 -11.21 6.40
N SER A 109 -12.96 -10.48 6.11
CA SER A 109 -14.32 -10.93 6.40
C SER A 109 -14.74 -12.16 5.59
N VAL A 110 -14.36 -12.20 4.32
CA VAL A 110 -14.67 -13.35 3.44
C VAL A 110 -14.00 -14.63 3.95
N LEU A 111 -12.74 -14.52 4.40
CA LEU A 111 -12.00 -15.64 4.95
C LEU A 111 -12.55 -16.08 6.31
N ASP A 112 -12.90 -15.13 7.18
CA ASP A 112 -13.53 -15.42 8.46
C ASP A 112 -14.85 -16.19 8.28
N ASP A 113 -15.68 -15.77 7.32
CA ASP A 113 -16.93 -16.46 6.97
C ASP A 113 -16.66 -17.92 6.52
N ILE A 114 -15.69 -18.14 5.63
CA ILE A 114 -15.32 -19.48 5.14
C ILE A 114 -14.78 -20.38 6.27
N ILE A 115 -13.97 -19.83 7.17
CA ILE A 115 -13.42 -20.58 8.31
C ILE A 115 -14.53 -20.97 9.28
N SER A 116 -15.55 -20.13 9.44
CA SER A 116 -16.68 -20.39 10.33
C SER A 116 -17.57 -21.56 9.88
N ASP A 117 -17.51 -21.96 8.61
CA ASP A 117 -18.22 -23.11 8.05
C ASP A 117 -17.57 -24.47 8.39
N LEU A 118 -16.40 -24.49 9.02
CA LEU A 118 -15.74 -25.73 9.42
C LEU A 118 -16.56 -26.45 10.52
N PRO A 119 -16.98 -27.72 10.29
CA PRO A 119 -17.64 -28.49 11.34
C PRO A 119 -16.65 -28.75 12.48
N PHE A 120 -17.05 -28.39 13.71
CA PHE A 120 -16.32 -28.66 14.95
C PHE A 120 -16.05 -30.15 15.16
#